data_AF-A0A0N4Z9G0-F1
#
_entry.id   AF-A0A0N4Z9G0-F1
#
_cell.length_a   1.000
_cell.length_b   1.000
_cell.length_c   1.000
_cell.angle_alpha   90.00
_cell.angle_beta   90.00
_cell.angle_gamma   90.00
#
_symmetry.space_group_name_H-M   'P 1'
#
loop_
_entity.id
_entity.type
_entity.pdbx_description
1 polymer ?
#
loop_
_entity_poly.entity_id
_entity_poly.type
_entity_poly.pdbx_seq_one_letter_code
_entity_poly.pdbx_strand_id
1 'polypeptide(L)'
;MSGKGKKLTKGQKQIHDENMATIKIYSFISYTSAVIFLVSSYMYTSTTWEWIGFAISFIVQNIGIGLLCLSAKSKKNSKGVVIDAGSDINDPESLTEYILDIIILASISHFLASFYGNLYLIMLIIPAFAIQKFCVTILIPWLRYSPDQPVEGMGKR
;
A
#
# COMPACT_ATOMS: atom_id res chain seq x y z
N MET A 1 -12.29 24.86 -20.87
CA MET A 1 -13.38 24.67 -19.89
C MET A 1 -13.35 23.23 -19.40
N SER A 2 -12.93 22.98 -18.16
CA SER A 2 -13.37 21.81 -17.40
C SER A 2 -13.03 22.10 -15.94
N GLY A 3 -14.02 22.62 -15.22
CA GLY A 3 -13.90 22.80 -13.77
C GLY A 3 -13.72 21.43 -13.16
N LYS A 4 -12.54 21.16 -12.58
CA LYS A 4 -12.35 20.06 -11.65
C LYS A 4 -13.43 20.20 -10.58
N GLY A 5 -14.46 19.37 -10.66
CA GLY A 5 -15.57 19.36 -9.72
C GLY A 5 -15.00 19.31 -8.31
N LYS A 6 -15.43 20.23 -7.46
CA LYS A 6 -15.06 20.28 -6.06
C LYS A 6 -15.43 18.93 -5.44
N LYS A 7 -14.43 18.07 -5.22
CA LYS A 7 -14.61 16.72 -4.64
C LYS A 7 -15.40 16.93 -3.33
N LEU A 8 -16.58 16.32 -3.22
CA LEU A 8 -17.40 16.41 -2.01
C LEU A 8 -16.55 15.88 -0.84
N THR A 9 -16.19 16.76 0.09
CA THR A 9 -15.40 16.40 1.26
C THR A 9 -16.26 15.54 2.17
N LYS A 10 -15.89 14.27 2.32
CA LYS A 10 -16.48 13.35 3.31
C LYS A 10 -16.34 13.94 4.71
N GLY A 11 -17.30 13.67 5.59
CA GLY A 11 -17.23 14.10 6.99
C GLY A 11 -16.14 13.34 7.74
N GLN A 12 -15.45 13.99 8.69
CA GLN A 12 -14.36 13.38 9.47
C GLN A 12 -14.79 12.08 10.18
N LYS A 13 -16.01 12.02 10.73
CA LYS A 13 -16.54 10.80 11.32
C LYS A 13 -16.66 9.66 10.29
N GLN A 14 -17.16 9.97 9.09
CA GLN A 14 -17.30 8.99 8.02
C GLN A 14 -15.93 8.47 7.57
N ILE A 15 -14.95 9.36 7.37
CA ILE A 15 -13.57 8.97 7.02
C ILE A 15 -12.98 8.03 8.07
N HIS A 16 -13.16 8.34 9.35
CA HIS A 16 -12.69 7.49 10.44
C HIS A 16 -13.33 6.09 10.39
N ASP A 17 -14.65 6.02 10.25
CA ASP A 17 -15.36 4.74 10.27
C ASP A 17 -15.01 3.89 9.04
N GLU A 18 -14.88 4.51 7.86
CA GLU A 18 -14.41 3.87 6.62
C GLU A 18 -12.96 3.38 6.75
N ASN A 19 -12.06 4.21 7.29
CA ASN A 19 -10.65 3.84 7.51
C ASN A 19 -10.53 2.60 8.42
N MET A 20 -11.28 2.58 9.53
CA MET A 20 -11.26 1.45 10.46
C MET A 20 -11.84 0.18 9.83
N ALA A 21 -12.89 0.30 9.02
CA ALA A 21 -13.44 -0.82 8.28
C ALA A 21 -12.43 -1.38 7.28
N THR A 22 -11.77 -0.52 6.50
CA THR A 22 -10.73 -0.92 5.53
C THR A 22 -9.58 -1.64 6.23
N ILE A 23 -9.01 -1.09 7.30
CA ILE A 23 -7.92 -1.74 8.04
C ILE A 23 -8.34 -3.14 8.51
N LYS A 24 -9.57 -3.28 9.03
CA LYS A 24 -10.08 -4.55 9.52
C LYS A 24 -10.22 -5.58 8.40
N ILE A 25 -10.76 -5.18 7.25
CA ILE A 25 -10.92 -6.07 6.09
C ILE A 25 -9.56 -6.54 5.58
N TYR A 26 -8.61 -5.63 5.38
CA TYR A 26 -7.29 -5.97 4.85
C TYR A 26 -6.45 -6.79 5.86
N SER A 27 -6.59 -6.51 7.16
CA SER A 27 -5.98 -7.34 8.21
C SER A 27 -6.58 -8.74 8.22
N PHE A 28 -7.90 -8.86 8.06
CA PHE A 28 -8.57 -10.15 7.98
C PHE A 28 -8.08 -10.96 6.77
N ILE A 29 -8.04 -10.36 5.57
CA ILE A 29 -7.52 -11.00 4.36
C ILE A 29 -6.07 -11.47 4.56
N SER A 30 -5.23 -10.59 5.10
CA SER A 30 -3.83 -10.88 5.39
C SER A 30 -3.68 -12.11 6.30
N TYR A 31 -4.28 -12.09 7.50
CA TYR A 31 -4.14 -13.18 8.45
C TYR A 31 -4.84 -14.47 7.99
N THR A 32 -5.98 -14.40 7.31
CA THR A 32 -6.63 -15.57 6.72
C THR A 32 -5.75 -16.23 5.67
N SER A 33 -5.13 -15.46 4.77
CA SER A 33 -4.21 -16.01 3.77
C SER A 33 -2.98 -16.67 4.39
N ALA A 34 -2.42 -16.06 5.45
CA ALA A 34 -1.29 -16.63 6.19
C ALA A 34 -1.67 -17.94 6.88
N VAL A 35 -2.86 -18.01 7.50
CA VAL A 35 -3.37 -19.25 8.13
C VAL A 35 -3.56 -20.35 7.10
N ILE A 36 -4.10 -20.05 5.91
CA ILE A 36 -4.25 -21.04 4.83
C ILE A 36 -2.88 -21.64 4.47
N PHE A 37 -1.86 -20.80 4.30
CA PHE A 37 -0.51 -21.28 4.01
C PHE A 37 0.06 -22.13 5.16
N LEU A 38 -0.10 -21.71 6.42
CA LEU A 38 0.39 -22.46 7.58
C LEU A 38 -0.29 -23.84 7.69
N VAL A 39 -1.59 -23.93 7.44
CA VAL A 39 -2.32 -25.19 7.42
C VAL A 39 -1.85 -26.08 6.26
N SER A 40 -1.64 -25.51 5.07
CA SER A 40 -1.11 -26.25 3.91
C SER A 40 0.30 -26.78 4.20
N SER A 41 1.18 -25.94 4.75
CA SER A 41 2.56 -26.28 5.16
C SER A 41 2.63 -27.28 6.32
N TYR A 42 1.57 -27.43 7.10
CA TYR A 42 1.47 -28.51 8.08
C TYR A 42 1.03 -29.84 7.45
N MET A 43 0.14 -29.80 6.45
CA MET A 43 -0.33 -30.97 5.71
C MET A 43 0.72 -31.52 4.73
N TYR A 44 1.50 -30.64 4.11
CA TYR A 44 2.57 -30.96 3.17
C TYR A 44 3.91 -30.54 3.76
N THR A 45 4.97 -31.33 3.59
CA THR A 45 6.30 -30.93 4.07
C THR A 45 6.84 -29.77 3.22
N SER A 46 6.67 -28.53 3.71
CA SER A 46 7.18 -27.34 3.04
C SER A 46 8.71 -27.26 3.07
N THR A 47 9.25 -26.70 2.00
CA THR A 47 10.70 -26.51 1.84
C THR A 47 11.19 -25.22 2.52
N THR A 48 12.50 -25.12 2.80
CA THR A 48 13.12 -23.90 3.35
C THR A 48 12.81 -22.66 2.50
N TRP A 49 12.72 -22.82 1.17
CA TRP A 49 12.40 -21.73 0.24
C TRP A 49 11.02 -21.14 0.49
N GLU A 50 10.01 -22.00 0.69
CA GLU A 50 8.63 -21.58 0.95
C GLU A 50 8.50 -20.85 2.29
N TRP A 51 9.25 -21.28 3.30
CA TRP A 51 9.31 -20.59 4.59
C TRP A 51 9.96 -19.20 4.50
N ILE A 52 11.00 -19.05 3.68
CA ILE A 52 11.61 -17.73 3.41
C ILE A 52 10.60 -16.82 2.69
N GLY A 53 9.95 -17.33 1.64
CA GLY A 53 8.91 -16.59 0.92
C GLY A 53 7.75 -16.17 1.82
N PHE A 54 7.31 -17.07 2.69
CA PHE A 54 6.30 -16.80 3.70
C PHE A 54 6.75 -15.70 4.67
N ALA A 55 7.94 -15.82 5.26
CA ALA A 55 8.46 -14.86 6.23
C ALA A 55 8.55 -13.44 5.65
N ILE A 56 9.09 -13.31 4.43
CA ILE A 56 9.18 -12.02 3.73
C ILE A 56 7.79 -11.44 3.50
N SER A 57 6.86 -12.26 2.96
CA SER A 57 5.50 -11.82 2.66
C SER A 57 4.74 -11.39 3.91
N PHE A 58 4.88 -12.16 4.98
CA PHE A 58 4.25 -11.88 6.26
C PHE A 58 4.79 -10.59 6.90
N ILE A 59 6.11 -10.36 6.84
CA ILE A 59 6.73 -9.11 7.33
C ILE A 59 6.19 -7.92 6.53
N VAL A 60 6.15 -8.02 5.21
CA VAL A 60 5.64 -6.96 4.32
C VAL A 60 4.18 -6.62 4.63
N GLN A 61 3.32 -7.63 4.86
CA GLN A 61 1.93 -7.40 5.26
C GLN A 61 1.81 -6.68 6.61
N ASN A 62 2.57 -7.10 7.63
CA ASN A 62 2.51 -6.46 8.95
C ASN A 62 3.03 -5.02 8.92
N ILE A 63 4.09 -4.75 8.13
CA ILE A 63 4.56 -3.38 7.89
C ILE A 63 3.47 -2.58 7.18
N GLY A 64 2.85 -3.11 6.12
CA GLY A 64 1.79 -2.45 5.38
C GLY A 64 0.59 -2.08 6.28
N ILE A 65 0.09 -3.05 7.06
CA ILE A 65 -1.00 -2.81 8.03
C ILE A 65 -0.58 -1.77 9.08
N GLY A 66 0.67 -1.84 9.58
CA GLY A 66 1.22 -0.85 10.50
C GLY A 66 1.20 0.56 9.92
N LEU A 67 1.62 0.73 8.66
CA LEU A 67 1.57 2.01 7.96
C LEU A 67 0.13 2.51 7.78
N LEU A 68 -0.83 1.65 7.43
CA LEU A 68 -2.25 2.02 7.35
C LEU A 68 -2.78 2.52 8.70
N CYS A 69 -2.47 1.82 9.80
CA CYS A 69 -2.84 2.23 11.15
C CYS A 69 -2.25 3.59 11.54
N LEU A 70 -1.01 3.87 11.12
CA LEU A 70 -0.38 5.17 11.34
C LEU A 70 -1.06 6.26 10.51
N SER A 71 -1.40 5.98 9.25
CA SER A 71 -2.09 6.93 8.37
C SER A 71 -3.52 7.26 8.84
N ALA A 72 -4.25 6.31 9.41
CA ALA A 72 -5.61 6.51 9.94
C ALA A 72 -5.66 6.86 11.44
N LYS A 73 -4.53 7.30 12.03
CA LYS A 73 -4.50 7.67 13.44
C LYS A 73 -5.37 8.90 13.70
N SER A 74 -6.55 8.67 14.28
CA SER A 74 -7.49 9.74 14.60
C SER A 74 -7.20 10.45 15.92
N LYS A 75 -7.55 11.73 15.98
CA LYS A 75 -7.61 12.51 17.21
C LYS A 75 -9.07 12.69 17.62
N LYS A 76 -9.35 12.50 18.91
CA LYS A 76 -10.69 12.63 19.50
C LYS A 76 -10.65 13.72 20.58
N ASN A 77 -11.76 14.45 20.72
CA ASN A 77 -11.95 15.43 21.79
C ASN A 77 -12.21 14.71 23.14
N SER A 78 -12.21 15.46 24.25
CA SER A 78 -12.58 14.99 25.60
C SER A 78 -13.97 14.35 25.68
N LYS A 79 -14.86 14.69 24.74
CA LYS A 79 -16.21 14.09 24.58
C LYS A 79 -16.23 12.84 23.68
N GLY A 80 -15.08 12.36 23.20
CA GLY A 80 -14.97 11.18 22.32
C GLY A 80 -15.30 11.43 20.84
N VAL A 81 -15.62 12.67 20.45
CA VAL A 81 -15.91 13.06 19.06
C VAL A 81 -14.62 13.15 18.25
N VAL A 82 -14.61 12.55 17.05
CA VAL A 82 -13.48 12.60 16.11
C VAL A 82 -13.31 14.04 15.61
N ILE A 83 -12.18 14.65 15.93
CA ILE A 83 -11.81 16.00 15.47
C ILE A 83 -10.95 15.95 14.20
N ASP A 84 -10.19 14.87 14.04
CA ASP A 84 -9.31 14.60 12.90
C ASP A 84 -9.28 13.09 12.69
N ALA A 85 -9.67 12.62 11.51
CA ALA A 85 -9.73 11.21 11.17
C ALA A 85 -8.39 10.63 10.72
N GLY A 86 -7.37 11.48 10.54
CA GLY A 86 -6.14 11.13 9.84
C GLY A 86 -6.32 11.22 8.32
N SER A 87 -5.39 10.60 7.59
CA SER A 87 -5.43 10.53 6.13
C SER A 87 -6.55 9.58 5.67
N ASP A 88 -7.30 9.96 4.64
CA ASP A 88 -8.29 9.06 4.02
C ASP A 88 -7.55 7.94 3.29
N ILE A 89 -7.63 6.72 3.83
CA ILE A 89 -6.97 5.54 3.26
C ILE A 89 -7.61 5.17 1.91
N ASN A 90 -8.89 5.50 1.74
CA ASN A 90 -9.71 5.10 0.61
C ASN A 90 -9.70 6.15 -0.52
N ASP A 91 -8.80 7.13 -0.46
CA ASP A 91 -8.62 8.07 -1.56
C ASP A 91 -7.77 7.44 -2.68
N PRO A 92 -8.29 7.29 -3.92
CA PRO A 92 -7.56 6.69 -5.05
C PRO A 92 -6.35 7.50 -5.55
N GLU A 93 -6.07 8.67 -4.99
CA GLU A 93 -4.83 9.40 -5.29
C GLU A 93 -3.80 9.32 -4.14
N SER A 94 -4.10 8.54 -3.09
CA SER A 94 -3.26 8.44 -1.90
C SER A 94 -2.17 7.37 -2.03
N LEU A 95 -1.05 7.60 -1.35
CA LEU A 95 0.01 6.59 -1.21
C LEU A 95 -0.48 5.31 -0.52
N THR A 96 -1.58 5.40 0.24
CA THR A 96 -2.19 4.25 0.92
C THR A 96 -2.73 3.21 -0.04
N GLU A 97 -3.12 3.59 -1.26
CA GLU A 97 -3.56 2.63 -2.29
C GLU A 97 -2.47 1.61 -2.62
N TYR A 98 -1.23 2.07 -2.83
CA TYR A 98 -0.09 1.17 -3.06
C TYR A 98 0.16 0.21 -1.88
N ILE A 99 -0.12 0.66 -0.66
CA ILE A 99 0.02 -0.18 0.54
C ILE A 99 -1.07 -1.27 0.56
N LEU A 100 -2.30 -0.91 0.19
CA LEU A 100 -3.42 -1.86 0.04
C LEU A 100 -3.09 -2.91 -1.04
N ASP A 101 -2.56 -2.49 -2.19
CA ASP A 101 -2.14 -3.38 -3.28
C ASP A 101 -1.04 -4.35 -2.82
N ILE A 102 -0.05 -3.86 -2.07
CA ILE A 102 1.02 -4.70 -1.50
C ILE A 102 0.44 -5.77 -0.56
N ILE A 103 -0.51 -5.41 0.31
CA ILE A 103 -1.15 -6.37 1.22
C ILE A 103 -1.92 -7.43 0.43
N ILE A 104 -2.66 -7.04 -0.61
CA ILE A 104 -3.42 -7.96 -1.45
C ILE A 104 -2.50 -8.88 -2.23
N LEU A 105 -1.44 -8.34 -2.84
CA LEU A 105 -0.46 -9.12 -3.59
C LEU A 105 0.23 -10.15 -2.68
N ALA A 106 0.60 -9.75 -1.46
CA ALA A 106 1.17 -10.67 -0.46
C ALA A 106 0.18 -11.76 -0.04
N SER A 107 -1.10 -11.40 0.11
CA SER A 107 -2.16 -12.36 0.48
C SER A 107 -2.42 -13.38 -0.64
N ILE A 108 -2.43 -12.93 -1.90
CA ILE A 108 -2.50 -13.80 -3.07
C ILE A 108 -1.27 -14.70 -3.13
N SER A 109 -0.09 -14.19 -2.80
CA SER A 109 1.15 -14.98 -2.76
C SER A 109 1.04 -16.14 -1.77
N HIS A 110 0.53 -15.92 -0.56
CA HIS A 110 0.30 -17.00 0.41
C HIS A 110 -0.69 -18.05 -0.10
N PHE A 111 -1.80 -17.61 -0.69
CA PHE A 111 -2.81 -18.50 -1.23
C PHE A 111 -2.26 -19.35 -2.39
N LEU A 112 -1.57 -18.73 -3.35
CA LEU A 112 -0.97 -19.41 -4.49
C LEU A 112 0.18 -20.34 -4.09
N ALA A 113 1.05 -19.89 -3.18
CA ALA A 113 2.15 -20.69 -2.68
C ALA A 113 1.70 -21.93 -1.91
N SER A 114 0.45 -21.94 -1.41
CA SER A 114 -0.15 -23.13 -0.78
C SER A 114 -0.32 -24.29 -1.77
N PHE A 115 -0.34 -24.02 -3.09
CA PHE A 115 -0.41 -25.03 -4.15
C PHE A 115 0.93 -25.23 -4.87
N TYR A 116 1.69 -24.15 -5.08
CA TYR A 116 2.98 -24.19 -5.77
C TYR A 116 3.96 -23.18 -5.17
N GLY A 117 4.93 -23.65 -4.37
CA GLY A 117 5.82 -22.81 -3.57
C GLY A 117 6.66 -21.78 -4.36
N ASN A 118 6.98 -22.05 -5.62
CA ASN A 118 7.71 -21.10 -6.47
C ASN A 118 6.91 -19.82 -6.79
N LEU A 119 5.59 -19.79 -6.52
CA LEU A 119 4.75 -18.60 -6.73
C LEU A 119 5.06 -17.46 -5.78
N TYR A 120 5.85 -17.66 -4.72
CA TYR A 120 6.40 -16.54 -3.94
C TYR A 120 7.25 -15.57 -4.79
N LEU A 121 7.74 -15.99 -5.96
CA LEU A 121 8.42 -15.11 -6.91
C LEU A 121 7.54 -13.96 -7.41
N ILE A 122 6.20 -14.06 -7.31
CA ILE A 122 5.30 -12.95 -7.66
C ILE A 122 5.55 -11.70 -6.80
N MET A 123 6.12 -11.86 -5.60
CA MET A 123 6.51 -10.74 -4.75
C MET A 123 7.60 -9.86 -5.36
N LEU A 124 8.34 -10.36 -6.37
CA LEU A 124 9.32 -9.55 -7.13
C LEU A 124 8.66 -8.45 -7.97
N ILE A 125 7.33 -8.47 -8.14
CA ILE A 125 6.59 -7.37 -8.78
C ILE A 125 6.75 -6.07 -7.97
N ILE A 126 6.78 -6.15 -6.63
CA ILE A 126 6.91 -4.98 -5.75
C ILE A 126 8.24 -4.23 -6.02
N PRO A 127 9.42 -4.84 -5.90
CA PRO A 127 10.68 -4.16 -6.21
C PRO A 127 10.80 -3.79 -7.68
N ALA A 128 10.28 -4.60 -8.61
CA ALA A 128 10.29 -4.25 -10.04
C ALA A 128 9.51 -2.94 -10.30
N PHE A 129 8.33 -2.79 -9.72
CA PHE A 129 7.54 -1.57 -9.82
C PHE A 129 8.22 -0.37 -9.15
N ALA A 130 8.81 -0.57 -7.97
CA ALA A 130 9.55 0.47 -7.27
C ALA A 130 10.76 0.97 -8.09
N ILE A 131 11.52 0.05 -8.71
CA ILE A 131 12.63 0.37 -9.60
C ILE A 131 12.13 1.13 -10.82
N GLN A 132 11.04 0.67 -11.45
CA GLN A 132 10.44 1.37 -12.59
C GLN A 132 10.09 2.82 -12.21
N LYS A 133 9.38 3.02 -11.10
CA LYS A 133 8.99 4.36 -10.61
C LYS A 133 10.20 5.23 -10.30
N PHE A 134 11.23 4.68 -9.66
CA PHE A 134 12.48 5.40 -9.38
C PHE A 134 13.17 5.84 -10.67
N CYS A 135 13.30 4.92 -11.63
CA CYS A 135 13.93 5.19 -12.92
C CYS A 135 13.20 6.29 -13.68
N VAL A 136 11.87 6.24 -13.80
CA VAL A 136 11.11 7.23 -14.58
C VAL A 136 10.98 8.58 -13.90
N THR A 137 10.95 8.62 -12.56
CA THR A 137 10.67 9.86 -11.80
C THR A 137 11.93 10.61 -11.42
N ILE A 138 13.04 9.90 -11.18
CA ILE A 138 14.28 10.51 -10.67
C ILE A 138 15.39 10.37 -11.72
N LEU A 139 15.70 9.14 -12.13
CA LEU A 139 16.88 8.87 -12.96
C LEU A 139 16.77 9.47 -14.36
N ILE A 140 15.64 9.25 -15.06
CA ILE A 140 15.44 9.76 -16.41
C ILE A 140 15.42 11.31 -16.44
N PRO A 141 14.68 12.00 -15.57
CA PRO A 141 14.72 13.46 -15.51
C PRO A 141 16.11 14.01 -15.19
N TRP A 142 16.84 13.38 -14.26
CA TRP A 142 18.21 13.77 -13.95
C TRP A 142 19.15 13.61 -15.13
N LEU A 143 19.08 12.49 -15.86
CA LEU A 143 19.88 12.26 -17.07
C LEU A 143 19.53 13.20 -18.23
N ARG A 144 18.27 13.64 -18.29
CA ARG A 144 17.76 14.57 -19.33
C ARG A 144 17.85 16.03 -18.91
N TYR A 145 18.43 16.34 -17.76
CA TYR A 145 18.64 17.71 -17.32
C TYR A 145 19.73 18.35 -18.18
N SER A 146 19.34 19.26 -19.08
CA SER A 146 20.27 20.12 -19.80
C SER A 146 20.34 21.49 -19.11
N PRO A 147 21.53 21.97 -18.70
CA PRO A 147 21.68 23.21 -17.94
C PRO A 147 21.33 24.50 -18.69
N ASP A 148 21.12 24.46 -20.01
CA ASP A 148 21.01 25.64 -20.88
C ASP A 148 19.56 26.00 -21.31
N GLN A 149 18.57 25.83 -20.45
CA GLN A 149 17.23 26.39 -20.69
C GLN A 149 17.16 27.81 -20.09
N PRO A 150 17.12 28.89 -20.88
CA PRO A 150 16.90 30.23 -20.35
C PRO A 150 15.53 30.26 -19.66
N VAL A 151 15.49 30.90 -18.48
CA VAL A 151 14.25 31.16 -17.73
C VAL A 151 13.40 32.17 -18.51
N GLU A 152 12.74 31.73 -19.57
CA GLU A 152 11.70 32.49 -20.27
C GLU A 152 10.45 32.54 -19.38
N GLY A 153 10.41 33.55 -18.51
CA GLY A 153 9.25 33.78 -17.65
C GLY A 153 9.38 34.88 -16.60
N MET A 154 10.56 35.48 -16.39
CA MET A 154 10.67 36.68 -15.55
C MET A 154 11.09 37.89 -16.39
N GLY A 155 10.14 38.40 -17.17
CA GLY A 155 10.32 39.64 -17.89
C GLY A 155 9.09 40.04 -18.69
N LYS A 156 8.15 40.75 -18.05
CA LYS A 156 7.76 42.13 -18.39
C LYS A 156 6.43 42.53 -17.75
N ARG A 157 6.52 43.62 -16.98
CA ARG A 157 5.50 44.54 -16.45
C ARG A 157 4.92 44.20 -15.09
#